data_AF-A0A377LPZ4-F1
#
_entry.id   AF-A0A377LPZ4-F1
#
_cell.length_a   1.000
_cell.length_b   1.000
_cell.length_c   1.000
_cell.angle_alpha   90.00
_cell.angle_beta   90.00
_cell.angle_gamma   90.00
#
_symmetry.space_group_name_H-M   'P 1'
#
loop_
_entity.id
_entity.type
_entity.pdbx_description
1 polymer ?
#
loop_
_entity_poly.entity_id
_entity_poly.type
_entity_poly.pdbx_seq_one_letter_code
_entity_poly.pdbx_strand_id
1 'polypeptide(L)'
;MNDGEILAGIFLRLRKMYAAEGGANPEPVLNMTWNYSTPENPSPEEVAMESNGKALADVIDPATGTVLAKKGDQLSTFAHLRDDGTTSSGCWIFTGSWTPKGNQMANRDNADPSGLGNTLGWAWAWPLNRRILYNRASADPQGNPWDPKRQLLKWDGAKWGGVDIPDYSTAAPGSDVGPFIMQPEGMGRLFAIDKMAEGPFPEHYEPFETPLGTNPLHPNVVSNPAARIFKGDFEALGKKDKFPYVGTTYRLTEHFHYWTKHALLNAIAQPEQFVEIGEKLANKLGIAHGDTVKVSSNRGYIKAKAVVTKRIRTLNVHGQQVDTIGIPIHWGYEGVAKKGFIANTLTPFVGDANTQTPEFKAFLVNVEKV
;
A
#
# COMPACT_ATOMS: atom_id res chain seq x y z
N MET A 1 -21.12 -18.61 3.58
CA MET A 1 -20.14 -18.41 4.66
C MET A 1 -19.31 -17.20 4.31
N ASN A 2 -19.28 -16.20 5.18
CA ASN A 2 -18.30 -15.11 5.11
C ASN A 2 -16.93 -15.61 5.60
N ASP A 3 -15.86 -14.82 5.41
CA ASP A 3 -14.51 -15.20 5.83
C ASP A 3 -14.40 -15.47 7.34
N GLY A 4 -15.13 -14.70 8.17
CA GLY A 4 -15.19 -14.89 9.61
C GLY A 4 -15.73 -16.27 10.02
N GLU A 5 -16.79 -16.75 9.37
CA GLU A 5 -17.36 -18.09 9.59
C GLU A 5 -16.37 -19.19 9.21
N ILE A 6 -15.67 -19.02 8.08
CA ILE A 6 -14.68 -20.00 7.60
C ILE A 6 -13.53 -20.10 8.61
N LEU A 7 -12.99 -18.96 9.04
CA LEU A 7 -11.91 -18.90 10.03
C LEU A 7 -12.37 -19.46 11.38
N ALA A 8 -13.55 -19.09 11.87
CA ALA A 8 -14.11 -19.60 13.10
C ALA A 8 -14.27 -21.13 13.07
N GLY A 9 -14.79 -21.68 11.97
CA GLY A 9 -14.97 -23.11 11.81
C GLY A 9 -13.66 -23.91 11.82
N ILE A 10 -12.57 -23.33 11.31
CA ILE A 10 -11.23 -23.94 11.39
C ILE A 10 -10.67 -23.78 12.81
N PHE A 11 -10.69 -22.56 13.33
CA PHE A 11 -10.04 -22.18 14.58
C PHE A 11 -10.65 -22.87 15.81
N LEU A 12 -11.98 -22.91 15.91
CA LEU A 12 -12.67 -23.54 17.04
C LEU A 12 -12.45 -25.06 17.08
N ARG A 13 -12.38 -25.71 15.92
CA ARG A 13 -12.05 -27.14 15.82
C ARG A 13 -10.60 -27.39 16.22
N LEU A 14 -9.67 -26.59 15.71
CA LEU A 14 -8.26 -26.66 16.07
C LEU A 14 -8.06 -26.49 17.59
N ARG A 15 -8.71 -25.48 18.18
CA ARG A 15 -8.66 -25.21 19.62
C ARG A 15 -9.21 -26.38 20.44
N LYS A 16 -10.32 -26.99 20.01
CA LYS A 16 -10.87 -28.18 20.66
C LYS A 16 -9.89 -29.36 20.65
N MET A 17 -9.20 -29.58 19.53
CA MET A 17 -8.16 -30.63 19.43
C MET A 17 -7.00 -30.36 20.40
N TYR A 18 -6.45 -29.14 20.40
CA TYR A 18 -5.39 -28.77 21.35
C TYR A 18 -5.80 -28.93 22.83
N ALA A 19 -7.05 -28.60 23.16
CA ALA A 19 -7.55 -28.76 24.53
C ALA A 19 -7.71 -30.23 24.95
N ALA A 20 -8.08 -31.12 24.01
CA ALA A 20 -8.31 -32.52 24.29
C ALA A 20 -7.02 -33.37 24.26
N GLU A 21 -6.11 -33.05 23.33
CA GLU A 21 -4.97 -33.90 22.99
C GLU A 21 -3.62 -33.30 23.40
N GLY A 22 -3.60 -32.02 23.81
CA GLY A 22 -2.37 -31.27 24.00
C GLY A 22 -1.68 -30.98 22.66
N GLY A 23 -0.37 -30.77 22.69
CA GLY A 23 0.43 -30.48 21.50
C GLY A 23 1.64 -29.61 21.79
N ALA A 24 2.38 -29.26 20.75
CA ALA A 24 3.48 -28.30 20.88
C ALA A 24 2.94 -26.91 21.18
N ASN A 25 3.32 -26.34 22.32
CA ASN A 25 2.99 -24.97 22.72
C ASN A 25 1.49 -24.60 22.59
N PRO A 26 0.58 -25.26 23.36
CA PRO A 26 -0.86 -25.09 23.18
C PRO A 26 -1.38 -23.75 23.74
N GLU A 27 -0.70 -23.16 24.72
CA GLU A 27 -1.18 -22.00 25.47
C GLU A 27 -1.57 -20.81 24.59
N PRO A 28 -0.80 -20.38 23.56
CA PRO A 28 -1.19 -19.26 22.71
C PRO A 28 -2.47 -19.51 21.90
N VAL A 29 -2.74 -20.76 21.51
CA VAL A 29 -3.95 -21.13 20.77
C VAL A 29 -5.18 -21.12 21.70
N LEU A 30 -5.01 -21.65 22.91
CA LEU A 30 -6.08 -21.75 23.91
C LEU A 30 -6.43 -20.39 24.53
N ASN A 31 -5.44 -19.52 24.76
CA ASN A 31 -5.60 -18.26 25.48
C ASN A 31 -5.93 -17.04 24.59
N MET A 32 -5.86 -17.17 23.25
CA MET A 32 -6.30 -16.10 22.36
C MET A 32 -7.80 -15.82 22.55
N THR A 33 -8.17 -14.58 22.87
CA THR A 33 -9.58 -14.20 23.09
C THR A 33 -10.40 -14.44 21.82
N TRP A 34 -11.59 -15.03 21.99
CA TRP A 34 -12.59 -15.23 20.92
C TRP A 34 -13.99 -15.05 21.49
N ASN A 35 -14.22 -13.88 22.08
CA ASN A 35 -15.38 -13.59 22.92
C ASN A 35 -16.50 -12.89 22.15
N TYR A 36 -16.91 -13.52 21.05
CA TYR A 36 -18.02 -13.05 20.21
C TYR A 36 -19.32 -13.70 20.66
N SER A 37 -20.42 -12.97 20.54
CA SER A 37 -21.76 -13.43 20.93
C SER A 37 -22.16 -14.71 20.18
N THR A 38 -21.71 -14.85 18.93
CA THR A 38 -21.83 -16.05 18.10
C THR A 38 -20.42 -16.48 17.65
N PRO A 39 -19.70 -17.31 18.42
CA PRO A 39 -18.31 -17.65 18.14
C PRO A 39 -18.04 -18.21 16.74
N GLU A 40 -18.98 -18.95 16.17
CA GLU A 40 -18.91 -19.54 14.83
C GLU A 40 -19.18 -18.54 13.69
N ASN A 41 -19.71 -17.36 14.01
CA ASN A 41 -19.97 -16.28 13.06
C ASN A 41 -19.80 -14.91 13.75
N PRO A 42 -18.55 -14.50 14.05
CA PRO A 42 -18.27 -13.21 14.68
C PRO A 42 -18.86 -12.05 13.87
N SER A 43 -19.57 -11.13 14.52
CA SER A 43 -20.13 -9.97 13.81
C SER A 43 -19.03 -8.95 13.47
N PRO A 44 -19.08 -8.30 12.28
CA PRO A 44 -18.16 -7.22 11.95
C PRO A 44 -18.19 -6.06 12.96
N GLU A 45 -19.34 -5.81 13.59
CA GLU A 45 -19.53 -4.78 14.60
C GLU A 45 -18.77 -5.08 15.89
N GLU A 46 -18.79 -6.32 16.39
CA GLU A 46 -18.00 -6.73 17.55
C GLU A 46 -16.50 -6.57 17.28
N VAL A 47 -16.03 -7.03 16.12
CA VAL A 47 -14.61 -6.90 15.72
C VAL A 47 -14.21 -5.43 15.55
N ALA A 48 -15.10 -4.59 15.01
CA ALA A 48 -14.86 -3.15 14.87
C ALA A 48 -14.78 -2.44 16.23
N MET A 49 -15.65 -2.78 17.18
CA MET A 49 -15.60 -2.25 18.56
C MET A 49 -14.36 -2.74 19.31
N GLU A 50 -13.92 -3.98 19.10
CA GLU A 50 -12.64 -4.47 19.63
C GLU A 50 -11.46 -3.71 19.04
N SER A 51 -11.48 -3.45 17.73
CA SER A 51 -10.46 -2.67 17.03
C SER A 51 -10.40 -1.22 17.54
N ASN A 52 -11.56 -0.58 17.73
CA ASN A 52 -11.66 0.74 18.34
C ASN A 52 -11.08 0.74 19.76
N GLY A 53 -11.57 -0.16 20.60
CA GLY A 53 -11.13 -0.35 21.97
C GLY A 53 -12.13 0.12 23.03
N LYS A 54 -11.93 -0.37 24.25
CA LYS A 54 -12.81 -0.18 25.40
C LYS A 54 -12.03 0.01 26.70
N ALA A 55 -12.67 0.65 27.66
CA ALA A 55 -12.22 0.73 29.04
C ALA A 55 -12.51 -0.59 29.79
N LEU A 56 -11.49 -1.21 30.38
CA LEU A 56 -11.62 -2.43 31.21
C LEU A 56 -11.81 -2.12 32.70
N ALA A 57 -11.45 -0.90 33.10
CA ALA A 57 -11.74 -0.26 34.38
C ALA A 57 -12.11 1.22 34.14
N ASP A 58 -12.53 1.95 35.17
CA ASP A 58 -12.70 3.41 35.04
C ASP A 58 -11.34 4.03 34.69
N VAL A 59 -11.30 4.74 33.56
CA VAL A 59 -10.10 5.44 33.10
C VAL A 59 -10.12 6.82 33.72
N ILE A 60 -9.18 7.08 34.62
CA ILE A 60 -9.08 8.33 35.36
C ILE A 60 -7.95 9.19 34.77
N ASP A 61 -8.19 10.49 34.67
CA ASP A 61 -7.14 11.47 34.40
C ASP A 61 -6.28 11.64 35.66
N PRO A 62 -4.98 11.27 35.64
CA PRO A 62 -4.13 11.38 36.82
C PRO A 62 -3.88 12.83 37.25
N ALA A 63 -4.03 13.81 36.36
CA ALA A 63 -3.79 15.21 36.68
C ALA A 63 -5.00 15.87 37.37
N THR A 64 -6.22 15.48 36.98
CA THR A 64 -7.45 16.13 37.45
C THR A 64 -8.34 15.25 38.33
N GLY A 65 -8.12 13.93 38.35
CA GLY A 65 -8.99 12.96 39.00
C GLY A 65 -10.32 12.72 38.27
N THR A 66 -10.51 13.30 37.09
CA THR A 66 -11.75 13.17 36.31
C THR A 66 -11.85 11.79 35.66
N VAL A 67 -13.05 11.20 35.65
CA VAL A 67 -13.31 9.96 34.89
C VAL A 67 -13.43 10.28 33.40
N LEU A 68 -12.48 9.81 32.60
CA LEU A 68 -12.39 10.00 31.15
C LEU A 68 -13.25 9.00 30.36
N ALA A 69 -13.39 7.77 30.88
CA ALA A 69 -14.26 6.72 30.37
C ALA A 69 -14.61 5.75 31.51
N LYS A 70 -15.84 5.25 31.58
CA LYS A 70 -16.22 4.26 32.61
C LYS A 70 -15.89 2.85 32.13
N LYS A 71 -15.72 1.92 33.08
CA LYS A 71 -15.58 0.49 32.76
C LYS A 71 -16.69 0.03 31.81
N GLY A 72 -16.29 -0.55 30.68
CA GLY A 72 -17.18 -1.07 29.63
C GLY A 72 -17.42 -0.09 28.48
N ASP A 73 -17.14 1.20 28.64
CA ASP A 73 -17.33 2.18 27.57
C ASP A 73 -16.37 1.93 26.40
N GLN A 74 -16.85 2.17 25.18
CA GLN A 74 -15.98 2.34 24.03
C GLN A 74 -15.11 3.59 24.21
N LEU A 75 -13.85 3.52 23.81
CA LEU A 75 -12.93 4.65 23.89
C LEU A 75 -13.16 5.62 22.72
N SER A 76 -13.15 6.91 23.01
CA SER A 76 -13.38 7.98 22.03
C SER A 76 -12.09 8.49 21.37
N THR A 77 -10.93 8.21 21.97
CA THR A 77 -9.61 8.67 21.52
C THR A 77 -8.53 7.74 22.04
N PHE A 78 -7.49 7.51 21.22
CA PHE A 78 -6.32 6.74 21.67
C PHE A 78 -5.54 7.44 22.79
N ALA A 79 -5.77 8.73 23.03
CA ALA A 79 -5.16 9.46 24.15
C ALA A 79 -5.61 8.92 25.53
N HIS A 80 -6.67 8.11 25.58
CA HIS A 80 -7.14 7.46 26.79
C HIS A 80 -6.57 6.04 26.99
N LEU A 81 -5.82 5.50 26.02
CA LEU A 81 -5.17 4.19 26.17
C LEU A 81 -4.09 4.24 27.25
N ARG A 82 -3.96 3.12 27.98
CA ARG A 82 -3.04 2.93 29.11
C ARG A 82 -2.20 1.67 28.93
N ASP A 83 -1.03 1.64 29.57
CA ASP A 83 -0.08 0.52 29.59
C ASP A 83 -0.20 -0.37 30.86
N ASP A 84 -1.19 -0.11 31.71
CA ASP A 84 -1.44 -0.79 32.98
C ASP A 84 -2.54 -1.88 32.92
N GLY A 85 -3.05 -2.17 31.71
CA GLY A 85 -4.11 -3.16 31.49
C GLY A 85 -5.53 -2.66 31.76
N THR A 86 -5.73 -1.37 32.07
CA THR A 86 -7.08 -0.79 32.27
C THR A 86 -7.82 -0.47 30.97
N THR A 87 -7.17 -0.60 29.83
CA THR A 87 -7.76 -0.39 28.50
C THR A 87 -7.38 -1.51 27.53
N SER A 88 -8.22 -1.77 26.53
CA SER A 88 -7.93 -2.69 25.43
C SER A 88 -8.27 -2.06 24.08
N SER A 89 -7.46 -2.29 23.05
CA SER A 89 -7.74 -1.93 21.66
C SER A 89 -7.02 -2.90 20.72
N GLY A 90 -7.72 -3.42 19.71
CA GLY A 90 -7.13 -4.24 18.65
C GLY A 90 -6.32 -3.43 17.64
N CYS A 91 -6.58 -2.13 17.52
CA CYS A 91 -5.86 -1.23 16.62
C CYS A 91 -5.93 0.22 17.15
N TRP A 92 -4.87 0.68 17.84
CA TRP A 92 -4.87 1.97 18.54
C TRP A 92 -5.20 3.16 17.63
N ILE A 93 -4.73 3.17 16.37
CA ILE A 93 -5.02 4.25 15.41
C ILE A 93 -6.50 4.32 15.03
N PHE A 94 -7.29 3.28 15.30
CA PHE A 94 -8.73 3.25 15.04
C PHE A 94 -9.56 3.69 16.25
N THR A 95 -8.96 3.94 17.42
CA THR A 95 -9.72 4.46 18.57
C THR A 95 -10.33 5.83 18.22
N GLY A 96 -11.65 5.91 18.27
CA GLY A 96 -12.46 7.03 17.77
C GLY A 96 -13.38 6.65 16.60
N SER A 97 -13.18 5.50 15.96
CA SER A 97 -13.98 5.00 14.84
C SER A 97 -15.36 4.48 15.25
N TRP A 98 -15.48 3.91 16.46
CA TRP A 98 -16.75 3.45 17.05
C TRP A 98 -16.80 3.81 18.53
N THR A 99 -17.51 4.88 18.86
CA THR A 99 -17.48 5.47 20.22
C THR A 99 -18.81 5.26 20.93
N PRO A 100 -19.00 5.75 22.17
CA PRO A 100 -20.32 5.79 22.79
C PRO A 100 -21.36 6.60 21.98
N LYS A 101 -20.91 7.45 21.05
CA LYS A 101 -21.76 8.15 20.07
C LYS A 101 -22.16 7.29 18.87
N GLY A 102 -21.74 6.03 18.82
CA GLY A 102 -22.00 5.09 17.74
C GLY A 102 -20.86 4.95 16.72
N ASN A 103 -21.15 4.25 15.63
CA ASN A 103 -20.23 3.95 14.54
C ASN A 103 -19.98 5.20 13.67
N GLN A 104 -18.80 5.80 13.81
CA GLN A 104 -18.41 7.00 13.06
C GLN A 104 -18.07 6.68 11.59
N MET A 105 -17.63 5.45 11.31
CA MET A 105 -17.32 5.01 9.94
C MET A 105 -18.57 5.00 9.04
N ALA A 106 -19.76 4.93 9.65
CA ALA A 106 -21.04 4.97 8.96
C ALA A 106 -21.59 6.39 8.74
N ASN A 107 -20.87 7.44 9.16
CA ASN A 107 -21.32 8.81 8.96
C ASN A 107 -21.44 9.17 7.46
N ARG A 108 -22.44 9.99 7.10
CA ARG A 108 -22.80 10.33 5.71
C ARG A 108 -23.01 11.84 5.48
N ASP A 109 -22.40 12.68 6.30
CA ASP A 109 -22.47 14.13 6.13
C ASP A 109 -21.34 14.60 5.18
N ASN A 110 -21.71 15.06 3.98
CA ASN A 110 -20.78 15.53 2.96
C ASN A 110 -20.57 17.05 2.98
N ALA A 111 -20.95 17.74 4.06
CA ALA A 111 -20.71 19.16 4.21
C ALA A 111 -19.22 19.50 4.06
N ASP A 112 -18.94 20.48 3.21
CA ASP A 112 -17.62 21.10 3.03
C ASP A 112 -17.77 22.63 3.21
N PRO A 113 -17.82 23.11 4.46
CA PRO A 113 -18.01 24.54 4.74
C PRO A 113 -16.84 25.41 4.26
N SER A 114 -15.68 24.80 4.03
CA SER A 114 -14.46 25.50 3.60
C SER A 114 -14.37 25.71 2.08
N GLY A 115 -15.04 24.86 1.30
CA GLY A 115 -14.86 24.77 -0.16
C GLY A 115 -13.57 24.09 -0.61
N LEU A 116 -12.78 23.52 0.32
CA LEU A 116 -11.50 22.85 0.04
C LEU A 116 -11.64 21.33 -0.17
N GLY A 117 -12.87 20.82 -0.14
CA GLY A 117 -13.17 19.39 -0.26
C GLY A 117 -12.98 18.60 1.04
N ASN A 118 -12.93 19.25 2.21
CA ASN A 118 -12.68 18.57 3.48
C ASN A 118 -13.98 18.21 4.21
N THR A 119 -14.41 16.94 4.09
CA THR A 119 -15.71 16.45 4.59
C THR A 119 -15.57 15.65 5.90
N LEU A 120 -15.33 16.35 7.00
CA LEU A 120 -15.11 15.74 8.33
C LEU A 120 -16.28 14.85 8.81
N GLY A 121 -17.50 15.14 8.35
CA GLY A 121 -18.71 14.39 8.67
C GLY A 121 -18.96 13.14 7.81
N TRP A 122 -18.08 12.83 6.84
CA TRP A 122 -18.25 11.66 5.99
C TRP A 122 -17.28 10.55 6.38
N ALA A 123 -17.83 9.39 6.76
CA ALA A 123 -17.10 8.30 7.39
C ALA A 123 -16.22 8.80 8.56
N TRP A 124 -15.12 8.12 8.81
CA TRP A 124 -14.12 8.51 9.80
C TRP A 124 -12.73 8.15 9.27
N ALA A 125 -11.79 9.09 9.34
CA ALA A 125 -10.40 8.86 8.95
C ALA A 125 -9.53 8.59 10.18
N TRP A 126 -8.55 7.70 10.06
CA TRP A 126 -7.48 7.63 11.04
C TRP A 126 -6.33 8.56 10.63
N PRO A 127 -5.59 9.15 11.59
CA PRO A 127 -5.85 9.15 13.03
C PRO A 127 -6.83 10.27 13.46
N LEU A 128 -7.73 9.99 14.42
CA LEU A 128 -8.66 10.96 15.03
C LEU A 128 -9.38 11.90 14.05
N ASN A 129 -9.85 11.37 12.92
CA ASN A 129 -10.55 12.08 11.87
C ASN A 129 -9.75 13.18 11.15
N ARG A 130 -8.43 13.22 11.31
CA ARG A 130 -7.52 14.11 10.57
C ARG A 130 -7.49 13.69 9.10
N ARG A 131 -7.84 14.60 8.20
CA ARG A 131 -7.93 14.29 6.76
C ARG A 131 -6.64 14.61 6.02
N ILE A 132 -5.91 15.62 6.51
CA ILE A 132 -4.63 16.05 5.96
C ILE A 132 -3.58 15.86 7.06
N LEU A 133 -2.72 14.84 6.90
CA LEU A 133 -1.59 14.63 7.81
C LEU A 133 -0.60 15.80 7.73
N TYR A 134 0.07 16.08 8.85
CA TYR A 134 1.08 17.13 9.00
C TYR A 134 0.54 18.55 8.72
N ASN A 135 -0.77 18.76 8.85
CA ASN A 135 -1.43 20.01 8.50
C ASN A 135 -0.96 21.24 9.32
N ARG A 136 -0.23 21.07 10.44
CA ARG A 136 0.49 22.18 11.09
C ARG A 136 1.51 22.84 10.15
N ALA A 137 2.14 22.08 9.25
CA ALA A 137 3.09 22.60 8.26
C ALA A 137 2.43 23.43 7.14
N SER A 138 1.09 23.52 7.11
CA SER A 138 0.37 24.44 6.20
C SER A 138 0.50 25.91 6.58
N ALA A 139 1.10 26.21 7.74
CA ALA A 139 1.36 27.54 8.23
C ALA A 139 2.83 27.72 8.64
N ASP A 140 3.29 28.96 8.67
CA ASP A 140 4.61 29.37 9.15
C ASP A 140 4.78 29.11 10.68
N PRO A 141 5.98 29.33 11.26
CA PRO A 141 6.19 29.13 12.69
C PRO A 141 5.27 29.99 13.57
N GLN A 142 4.86 31.16 13.10
CA GLN A 142 3.95 32.09 13.77
C GLN A 142 2.47 31.75 13.55
N GLY A 143 2.17 30.70 12.79
CA GLY A 143 0.82 30.20 12.54
C GLY A 143 0.08 30.95 11.44
N ASN A 144 0.78 31.77 10.64
CA ASN A 144 0.19 32.38 9.44
C ASN A 144 0.17 31.35 8.30
N PRO A 145 -0.95 31.19 7.59
CA PRO A 145 -1.02 30.24 6.48
C PRO A 145 -0.06 30.64 5.35
N TRP A 146 0.64 29.67 4.75
CA TRP A 146 1.48 29.93 3.58
C TRP A 146 0.68 30.44 2.38
N ASP A 147 -0.55 29.93 2.23
CA ASP A 147 -1.54 30.42 1.29
C ASP A 147 -2.85 30.72 2.03
N PRO A 148 -3.22 32.00 2.21
CA PRO A 148 -4.45 32.39 2.90
C PRO A 148 -5.74 31.80 2.30
N LYS A 149 -5.75 31.41 1.01
CA LYS A 149 -6.92 30.77 0.37
C LYS A 149 -7.03 29.27 0.68
N ARG A 150 -6.01 28.69 1.30
CA ARG A 150 -5.93 27.26 1.67
C ARG A 150 -5.59 27.08 3.15
N GLN A 151 -6.09 27.97 4.01
CA GLN A 151 -5.86 27.88 5.45
C GLN A 151 -6.56 26.63 6.02
N LEU A 152 -5.77 25.67 6.49
CA LEU A 152 -6.29 24.46 7.14
C LEU A 152 -6.49 24.67 8.64
N LEU A 153 -5.48 25.25 9.30
CA LEU A 153 -5.48 25.50 10.74
C LEU A 153 -5.33 26.99 11.07
N LYS A 154 -5.84 27.35 12.25
CA LYS A 154 -5.72 28.66 12.87
C LYS A 154 -5.52 28.49 14.37
N TRP A 155 -4.63 29.28 14.94
CA TRP A 155 -4.49 29.44 16.39
C TRP A 155 -5.50 30.49 16.88
N ASP A 156 -6.29 30.15 17.90
CA ASP A 156 -7.29 31.06 18.48
C ASP A 156 -6.80 31.85 19.70
N GLY A 157 -5.55 31.65 20.10
CA GLY A 157 -4.96 32.19 21.33
C GLY A 157 -4.74 31.12 22.41
N ALA A 158 -5.45 30.00 22.34
CA ALA A 158 -5.36 28.90 23.31
C ALA A 158 -5.21 27.52 22.67
N LYS A 159 -5.75 27.30 21.46
CA LYS A 159 -5.70 26.02 20.75
C LYS A 159 -5.68 26.18 19.23
N TRP A 160 -5.25 25.13 18.56
CA TRP A 160 -5.40 24.98 17.12
C TRP A 160 -6.81 24.48 16.80
N GLY A 161 -7.40 25.04 15.75
CA GLY A 161 -8.64 24.58 15.14
C GLY A 161 -8.72 25.07 13.69
N GLY A 162 -9.78 24.73 12.97
CA GLY A 162 -9.95 25.22 11.61
C GLY A 162 -10.76 24.29 10.74
N VAL A 163 -10.38 24.22 9.47
CA VAL A 163 -11.02 23.41 8.42
C VAL A 163 -10.79 21.90 8.64
N ASP A 164 -9.68 21.53 9.27
CA ASP A 164 -9.33 20.14 9.57
C ASP A 164 -9.03 19.95 11.07
N ILE A 165 -9.01 18.70 11.52
CA ILE A 165 -8.55 18.36 12.86
C ILE A 165 -7.03 18.57 12.94
N PRO A 166 -6.49 19.31 13.93
CA PRO A 166 -5.04 19.51 14.03
C PRO A 166 -4.28 18.19 14.17
N ASP A 167 -3.37 17.94 13.23
CA ASP A 167 -2.34 16.90 13.34
C ASP A 167 -1.11 17.46 14.05
N TYR A 168 -1.30 17.84 15.31
CA TYR A 168 -0.29 18.57 16.06
C TYR A 168 -0.52 18.45 17.57
N SER A 169 0.46 18.94 18.34
CA SER A 169 0.32 19.16 19.77
C SER A 169 -0.55 20.40 20.06
N THR A 170 -0.69 20.74 21.35
CA THR A 170 -1.31 21.98 21.82
C THR A 170 -0.34 23.17 21.87
N ALA A 171 0.89 23.03 21.37
CA ALA A 171 1.90 24.07 21.45
C ALA A 171 1.50 25.33 20.67
N ALA A 172 1.76 26.50 21.27
CA ALA A 172 1.47 27.79 20.66
C ALA A 172 2.41 28.10 19.48
N PRO A 173 2.02 29.01 18.56
CA PRO A 173 2.91 29.50 17.53
C PRO A 173 4.18 30.14 18.11
N GLY A 174 5.30 29.99 17.39
CA GLY A 174 6.62 30.42 17.83
C GLY A 174 7.31 29.52 18.86
N SER A 175 6.69 28.38 19.22
CA SER A 175 7.38 27.34 20.01
C SER A 175 8.32 26.48 19.16
N ASP A 176 9.22 25.75 19.82
CA ASP A 176 10.20 24.85 19.17
C ASP A 176 9.63 23.46 18.86
N VAL A 177 8.29 23.27 18.89
CA VAL A 177 7.66 21.98 18.63
C VAL A 177 7.47 21.78 17.12
N GLY A 178 8.13 20.76 16.54
CA GLY A 178 8.05 20.48 15.11
C GLY A 178 6.71 19.87 14.65
N PRO A 179 6.27 20.12 13.40
CA PRO A 179 4.94 19.71 12.90
C PRO A 179 4.78 18.21 12.59
N PHE A 180 5.85 17.41 12.63
CA PHE A 180 5.81 15.98 12.34
C PHE A 180 5.82 15.16 13.64
N ILE A 181 4.66 15.04 14.29
CA ILE A 181 4.55 14.56 15.67
C ILE A 181 4.96 13.09 15.90
N MET A 182 5.02 12.28 14.85
CA MET A 182 5.48 10.88 14.94
C MET A 182 7.00 10.76 14.83
N GLN A 183 7.70 11.85 14.51
CA GLN A 183 9.15 11.89 14.40
C GLN A 183 9.76 12.33 15.73
N PRO A 184 10.77 11.62 16.26
CA PRO A 184 11.46 12.00 17.50
C PRO A 184 11.95 13.45 17.51
N GLU A 185 12.41 13.94 16.36
CA GLU A 185 12.92 15.29 16.17
C GLU A 185 11.85 16.30 15.68
N GLY A 186 10.61 15.86 15.44
CA GLY A 186 9.51 16.73 14.98
C GLY A 186 9.63 17.24 13.53
N MET A 187 10.58 16.72 12.72
CA MET A 187 10.91 17.25 11.39
C MET A 187 10.69 16.24 10.26
N GLY A 188 10.43 16.76 9.06
CA GLY A 188 10.55 16.01 7.81
C GLY A 188 12.03 15.81 7.46
N ARG A 189 12.42 14.57 7.15
CA ARG A 189 13.82 14.22 6.90
C ARG A 189 14.20 14.44 5.44
N LEU A 190 15.13 15.37 5.20
CA LEU A 190 15.90 15.41 3.94
C LEU A 190 16.99 14.33 3.94
N PHE A 191 17.64 14.14 5.10
CA PHE A 191 18.61 13.08 5.36
C PHE A 191 17.94 12.02 6.23
N ALA A 192 17.79 10.79 5.73
CA ALA A 192 16.96 9.75 6.35
C ALA A 192 17.63 8.99 7.51
N ILE A 193 18.79 9.45 7.99
CA ILE A 193 19.59 8.84 9.06
C ILE A 193 19.84 7.34 8.78
N ASP A 194 19.53 6.46 9.74
CA ASP A 194 19.70 5.02 9.68
C ASP A 194 18.42 4.27 9.24
N LYS A 195 17.46 4.94 8.59
CA LYS A 195 16.14 4.34 8.28
C LYS A 195 16.04 3.61 6.95
N MET A 196 17.02 3.78 6.05
CA MET A 196 17.00 3.18 4.72
C MET A 196 18.17 2.21 4.56
N ALA A 197 17.92 1.03 3.99
CA ALA A 197 18.93 -0.02 3.83
C ALA A 197 20.08 0.38 2.89
N GLU A 198 19.78 1.19 1.88
CA GLU A 198 20.68 1.60 0.80
C GLU A 198 21.31 2.98 0.99
N GLY A 199 21.00 3.67 2.09
CA GLY A 199 21.62 4.93 2.46
C GLY A 199 20.65 6.09 2.71
N PRO A 200 21.12 7.17 3.36
CA PRO A 200 20.27 8.24 3.87
C PRO A 200 19.77 9.23 2.82
N PHE A 201 20.32 9.16 1.60
CA PHE A 201 19.88 9.92 0.43
C PHE A 201 19.57 8.95 -0.71
N PRO A 202 18.57 9.26 -1.57
CA PRO A 202 18.36 8.51 -2.80
C PRO A 202 19.57 8.63 -3.73
N GLU A 203 19.93 7.52 -4.37
CA GLU A 203 20.99 7.43 -5.38
C GLU A 203 20.50 6.58 -6.56
N HIS A 204 20.97 6.86 -7.77
CA HIS A 204 20.53 6.11 -8.96
C HIS A 204 21.24 4.76 -9.06
N TYR A 205 20.46 3.69 -9.03
CA TYR A 205 20.91 2.34 -9.35
C TYR A 205 20.06 1.75 -10.47
N GLU A 206 20.69 1.01 -11.38
CA GLU A 206 20.01 0.34 -12.47
C GLU A 206 19.22 -0.89 -11.98
N PRO A 207 18.11 -1.26 -12.66
CA PRO A 207 17.44 -2.53 -12.43
C PRO A 207 18.40 -3.72 -12.56
N PHE A 208 18.10 -4.84 -11.90
CA PHE A 208 18.96 -6.03 -11.95
C PHE A 208 19.10 -6.60 -13.37
N GLU A 209 18.05 -6.45 -14.17
CA GLU A 209 18.10 -6.66 -15.62
C GLU A 209 18.01 -5.29 -16.33
N THR A 210 19.16 -4.64 -16.53
CA THR A 210 19.24 -3.36 -17.26
C THR A 210 19.60 -3.55 -18.74
N PRO A 211 18.96 -2.83 -19.67
CA PRO A 211 19.31 -2.87 -21.10
C PRO A 211 20.69 -2.25 -21.37
N LEU A 212 21.23 -1.44 -20.46
CA LEU A 212 22.54 -0.81 -20.62
C LEU A 212 23.67 -1.76 -20.27
N GLY A 213 23.44 -2.69 -19.33
CA GLY A 213 24.48 -3.57 -18.76
C GLY A 213 25.51 -2.84 -17.91
N THR A 214 25.29 -1.57 -17.59
CA THR A 214 26.14 -0.72 -16.75
C THR A 214 25.29 0.41 -16.18
N ASN A 215 25.79 1.11 -15.16
CA ASN A 215 25.24 2.36 -14.67
C ASN A 215 26.13 3.52 -15.14
N PRO A 216 25.65 4.44 -16.00
CA PRO A 216 26.45 5.56 -16.49
C PRO A 216 26.95 6.51 -15.39
N LEU A 217 26.28 6.58 -14.24
CA LEU A 217 26.65 7.48 -13.13
C LEU A 217 27.86 6.93 -12.37
N HIS A 218 27.86 5.62 -12.08
CA HIS A 218 28.97 4.93 -11.42
C HIS A 218 29.07 3.46 -11.86
N PRO A 219 29.84 3.15 -12.92
CA PRO A 219 29.92 1.80 -13.49
C PRO A 219 30.39 0.69 -12.53
N ASN A 220 31.07 1.05 -11.44
CA ASN A 220 31.53 0.10 -10.41
C ASN A 220 30.38 -0.43 -9.53
N VAL A 221 29.24 0.27 -9.47
CA VAL A 221 28.07 -0.12 -8.69
C VAL A 221 26.85 0.02 -9.59
N VAL A 222 26.49 -1.07 -10.29
CA VAL A 222 25.45 -1.00 -11.32
C VAL A 222 24.05 -0.94 -10.70
N SER A 223 23.71 -1.96 -9.92
CA SER A 223 22.41 -2.11 -9.24
C SER A 223 22.55 -1.86 -7.73
N ASN A 224 21.41 -1.77 -7.03
CA ASN A 224 21.36 -1.39 -5.62
C ASN A 224 22.25 -2.34 -4.77
N PRO A 225 23.28 -1.82 -4.08
CA PRO A 225 24.25 -2.64 -3.35
C PRO A 225 23.69 -3.28 -2.07
N ALA A 226 22.55 -2.79 -1.56
CA ALA A 226 21.89 -3.32 -0.36
C ALA A 226 20.80 -4.36 -0.68
N ALA A 227 20.47 -4.55 -1.96
CA ALA A 227 19.42 -5.49 -2.35
C ALA A 227 19.84 -6.94 -2.10
N ARG A 228 18.86 -7.77 -1.69
CA ARG A 228 19.04 -9.21 -1.47
C ARG A 228 18.60 -9.98 -2.70
N ILE A 229 19.45 -10.89 -3.16
CA ILE A 229 19.11 -11.85 -4.22
C ILE A 229 19.65 -13.22 -3.87
N PHE A 230 18.81 -14.25 -4.01
CA PHE A 230 19.26 -15.63 -3.80
C PHE A 230 20.03 -16.12 -5.01
N LYS A 231 20.93 -17.07 -4.78
CA LYS A 231 21.81 -17.61 -5.82
C LYS A 231 21.04 -18.08 -7.07
N GLY A 232 19.99 -18.86 -6.88
CA GLY A 232 19.18 -19.38 -8.01
C GLY A 232 18.46 -18.27 -8.79
N ASP A 233 17.98 -17.24 -8.09
CA ASP A 233 17.32 -16.10 -8.74
C ASP A 233 18.32 -15.23 -9.51
N PHE A 234 19.53 -15.07 -8.99
CA PHE A 234 20.62 -14.38 -9.67
C PHE A 234 21.03 -15.10 -10.98
N GLU A 235 21.16 -16.43 -10.92
CA GLU A 235 21.45 -17.27 -12.09
C GLU A 235 20.32 -17.23 -13.13
N ALA A 236 19.08 -16.99 -12.68
CA ALA A 236 17.91 -16.85 -13.54
C ALA A 236 17.75 -15.45 -14.19
N LEU A 237 18.62 -14.48 -13.89
CA LEU A 237 18.60 -13.17 -14.55
C LEU A 237 19.05 -13.27 -16.02
N GLY A 238 18.23 -12.72 -16.90
CA GLY A 238 18.52 -12.49 -18.30
C GLY A 238 19.59 -11.42 -18.51
N LYS A 239 20.21 -11.50 -19.68
CA LYS A 239 21.24 -10.56 -20.13
C LYS A 239 20.78 -9.90 -21.44
N LYS A 240 21.21 -8.65 -21.64
CA LYS A 240 20.74 -7.78 -22.75
C LYS A 240 21.02 -8.33 -24.15
N ASP A 241 22.02 -9.20 -24.30
CA ASP A 241 22.34 -9.87 -25.56
C ASP A 241 21.23 -10.84 -26.01
N LYS A 242 20.54 -11.47 -25.04
CA LYS A 242 19.41 -12.38 -25.29
C LYS A 242 18.05 -11.69 -25.15
N PHE A 243 17.96 -10.72 -24.25
CA PHE A 243 16.73 -10.02 -23.90
C PHE A 243 16.96 -8.50 -24.00
N PRO A 244 16.94 -7.91 -25.20
CA PRO A 244 17.42 -6.55 -25.41
C PRO A 244 16.42 -5.44 -25.05
N TYR A 245 15.16 -5.78 -24.77
CA TYR A 245 14.10 -4.80 -24.56
C TYR A 245 13.69 -4.72 -23.09
N VAL A 246 13.31 -3.54 -22.64
CA VAL A 246 12.75 -3.35 -21.31
C VAL A 246 11.35 -3.95 -21.27
N GLY A 247 11.10 -4.89 -20.37
CA GLY A 247 9.77 -5.35 -20.00
C GLY A 247 9.22 -4.52 -18.83
N THR A 248 7.93 -4.17 -18.90
CA THR A 248 7.23 -3.54 -17.77
C THR A 248 5.80 -4.04 -17.67
N THR A 249 5.32 -4.26 -16.45
CA THR A 249 3.94 -4.72 -16.19
C THR A 249 3.07 -3.65 -15.57
N TYR A 250 1.81 -3.54 -16.00
CA TYR A 250 0.88 -2.50 -15.52
C TYR A 250 -0.59 -2.91 -15.66
N ARG A 251 -1.47 -1.97 -15.34
CA ARG A 251 -2.91 -2.15 -15.28
C ARG A 251 -3.63 -1.46 -16.44
N LEU A 252 -4.82 -1.95 -16.75
CA LEU A 252 -5.84 -1.35 -17.61
C LEU A 252 -7.05 -1.01 -16.75
N THR A 253 -7.71 0.09 -17.05
CA THR A 253 -8.84 0.62 -16.28
C THR A 253 -9.97 -0.40 -16.11
N GLU A 254 -10.21 -1.18 -17.15
CA GLU A 254 -11.33 -2.10 -17.29
C GLU A 254 -11.17 -3.36 -16.45
N HIS A 255 -9.97 -3.63 -15.93
CA HIS A 255 -9.67 -4.83 -15.17
C HIS A 255 -8.98 -4.57 -13.83
N PHE A 256 -9.44 -5.27 -12.80
CA PHE A 256 -8.76 -5.39 -11.52
C PHE A 256 -8.02 -6.74 -11.43
N HIS A 257 -6.68 -6.66 -11.53
CA HIS A 257 -5.75 -7.81 -11.42
C HIS A 257 -6.24 -9.00 -12.26
N TYR A 258 -6.22 -10.21 -11.70
CA TYR A 258 -6.75 -11.44 -12.28
C TYR A 258 -8.20 -11.73 -11.84
N TRP A 259 -8.87 -10.79 -11.17
CA TRP A 259 -10.19 -11.01 -10.58
C TRP A 259 -11.30 -10.70 -11.58
N THR A 260 -11.35 -9.48 -12.10
CA THR A 260 -12.48 -9.05 -12.95
C THR A 260 -12.62 -9.78 -14.28
N LYS A 261 -11.63 -10.57 -14.73
CA LYS A 261 -11.79 -11.50 -15.86
C LYS A 261 -12.84 -12.60 -15.62
N HIS A 262 -13.35 -12.73 -14.39
CA HIS A 262 -14.50 -13.56 -14.04
C HIS A 262 -15.85 -12.82 -14.19
N ALA A 263 -15.85 -11.51 -14.38
CA ALA A 263 -17.04 -10.70 -14.61
C ALA A 263 -17.24 -10.45 -16.11
N LEU A 264 -18.42 -10.79 -16.62
CA LEU A 264 -18.71 -10.76 -18.05
C LEU A 264 -18.56 -9.35 -18.66
N LEU A 265 -19.01 -8.30 -17.97
CA LEU A 265 -18.89 -6.91 -18.47
C LEU A 265 -17.43 -6.51 -18.70
N ASN A 266 -16.55 -6.81 -17.75
CA ASN A 266 -15.12 -6.51 -17.86
C ASN A 266 -14.47 -7.35 -18.96
N ALA A 267 -14.83 -8.64 -19.04
CA ALA A 267 -14.38 -9.52 -20.10
C ALA A 267 -14.85 -9.07 -21.50
N ILE A 268 -16.01 -8.43 -21.62
CA ILE A 268 -16.45 -7.83 -22.90
C ILE A 268 -15.61 -6.58 -23.21
N ALA A 269 -15.31 -5.75 -22.19
CA ALA A 269 -14.59 -4.50 -22.37
C ALA A 269 -13.12 -4.71 -22.80
N GLN A 270 -12.41 -5.69 -22.22
CA GLN A 270 -11.03 -6.04 -22.58
C GLN A 270 -10.87 -7.58 -22.70
N PRO A 271 -11.30 -8.18 -23.83
CA PRO A 271 -11.54 -9.62 -23.91
C PRO A 271 -10.29 -10.49 -24.06
N GLU A 272 -9.20 -9.97 -24.60
CA GLU A 272 -8.07 -10.77 -25.05
C GLU A 272 -6.75 -10.14 -24.65
N GLN A 273 -5.81 -10.99 -24.22
CA GLN A 273 -4.49 -10.55 -23.81
C GLN A 273 -3.73 -9.93 -24.97
N PHE A 274 -3.13 -8.78 -24.70
CA PHE A 274 -2.22 -8.11 -25.60
C PHE A 274 -0.96 -7.63 -24.89
N VAL A 275 0.04 -7.25 -25.68
CA VAL A 275 1.22 -6.50 -25.26
C VAL A 275 1.33 -5.25 -26.14
N GLU A 276 1.90 -4.18 -25.60
CA GLU A 276 2.09 -2.92 -26.32
C GLU A 276 3.53 -2.81 -26.82
N ILE A 277 3.68 -2.46 -28.10
CA ILE A 277 4.98 -2.35 -28.78
C ILE A 277 5.03 -1.02 -29.54
N GLY A 278 6.14 -0.30 -29.43
CA GLY A 278 6.36 0.94 -30.19
C GLY A 278 6.45 0.68 -31.69
N GLU A 279 5.92 1.59 -32.52
CA GLU A 279 5.93 1.46 -33.99
C GLU A 279 7.32 1.21 -34.58
N LYS A 280 8.36 1.89 -34.07
CA LYS A 280 9.74 1.74 -34.56
C LYS A 280 10.26 0.31 -34.37
N LEU A 281 10.06 -0.27 -33.19
CA LEU A 281 10.45 -1.64 -32.89
C LEU A 281 9.61 -2.64 -33.70
N ALA A 282 8.29 -2.45 -33.74
CA ALA A 282 7.39 -3.32 -34.48
C ALA A 282 7.76 -3.39 -35.98
N ASN A 283 8.06 -2.25 -36.61
CA ASN A 283 8.52 -2.19 -37.99
C ASN A 283 9.87 -2.89 -38.19
N LYS A 284 10.83 -2.70 -37.28
CA LYS A 284 12.13 -3.39 -37.31
C LYS A 284 11.97 -4.91 -37.25
N LEU A 285 10.98 -5.40 -36.51
CA LEU A 285 10.73 -6.83 -36.30
C LEU A 285 9.68 -7.43 -37.25
N GLY A 286 9.09 -6.64 -38.15
CA GLY A 286 8.03 -7.11 -39.06
C GLY A 286 6.75 -7.54 -38.36
N ILE A 287 6.42 -6.91 -37.22
CA ILE A 287 5.21 -7.19 -36.43
C ILE A 287 4.13 -6.16 -36.80
N ALA A 288 3.00 -6.63 -37.34
CA ALA A 288 1.85 -5.79 -37.62
C ALA A 288 0.94 -5.66 -36.38
N HIS A 289 0.12 -4.62 -36.36
CA HIS A 289 -0.92 -4.47 -35.33
C HIS A 289 -1.90 -5.67 -35.38
N GLY A 290 -2.16 -6.29 -34.24
CA GLY A 290 -3.04 -7.46 -34.11
C GLY A 290 -2.36 -8.81 -34.36
N ASP A 291 -1.09 -8.84 -34.80
CA ASP A 291 -0.31 -10.07 -34.90
C ASP A 291 -0.20 -10.74 -33.53
N THR A 292 -0.11 -12.07 -33.50
CA THR A 292 0.26 -12.80 -32.29
C THR A 292 1.78 -12.78 -32.14
N VAL A 293 2.26 -12.37 -30.98
CA VAL A 293 3.69 -12.36 -30.64
C VAL A 293 3.96 -13.26 -29.44
N LYS A 294 5.21 -13.73 -29.35
CA LYS A 294 5.75 -14.38 -28.15
C LYS A 294 6.70 -13.41 -27.47
N VAL A 295 6.39 -13.05 -26.23
CA VAL A 295 7.28 -12.27 -25.37
C VAL A 295 7.93 -13.24 -24.40
N SER A 296 9.26 -13.21 -24.30
CA SER A 296 10.03 -14.11 -23.45
C SER A 296 10.99 -13.36 -22.56
N SER A 297 11.27 -13.95 -21.40
CA SER A 297 12.37 -13.59 -20.53
C SER A 297 13.20 -14.83 -20.25
N ASN A 298 14.24 -14.72 -19.43
CA ASN A 298 15.05 -15.88 -19.06
C ASN A 298 14.29 -16.91 -18.20
N ARG A 299 13.08 -16.56 -17.71
CA ARG A 299 12.25 -17.40 -16.85
C ARG A 299 11.13 -18.12 -17.59
N GLY A 300 10.73 -17.65 -18.76
CA GLY A 300 9.59 -18.20 -19.47
C GLY A 300 9.07 -17.29 -20.58
N TYR A 301 7.88 -17.59 -21.09
CA TYR A 301 7.26 -16.81 -22.16
C TYR A 301 5.74 -16.71 -22.02
N ILE A 302 5.18 -15.72 -22.70
CA ILE A 302 3.74 -15.57 -22.95
C ILE A 302 3.49 -15.41 -24.45
N LYS A 303 2.26 -15.71 -24.89
CA LYS A 303 1.77 -15.34 -26.22
C LYS A 303 0.59 -14.40 -26.10
N ALA A 304 0.59 -13.33 -26.89
CA ALA A 304 -0.42 -12.28 -26.81
C ALA A 304 -0.57 -11.56 -28.15
N LYS A 305 -1.65 -10.78 -28.31
CA LYS A 305 -1.82 -9.87 -29.44
C LYS A 305 -0.87 -8.68 -29.32
N ALA A 306 -0.35 -8.18 -30.45
CA ALA A 306 0.48 -7.00 -30.49
C ALA A 306 -0.38 -5.75 -30.73
N VAL A 307 -0.44 -4.85 -29.74
CA VAL A 307 -0.94 -3.49 -29.91
C VAL A 307 0.25 -2.62 -30.30
N VAL A 308 0.43 -2.43 -31.61
CA VAL A 308 1.46 -1.53 -32.16
C VAL A 308 0.97 -0.08 -32.06
N THR A 309 1.76 0.81 -31.46
CA THR A 309 1.32 2.19 -31.16
C THR A 309 2.45 3.21 -31.06
N LYS A 310 2.13 4.49 -31.32
CA LYS A 310 3.01 5.65 -31.09
C LYS A 310 3.14 6.08 -29.63
N ARG A 311 2.27 5.54 -28.74
CA ARG A 311 2.29 5.85 -27.30
C ARG A 311 3.55 5.34 -26.62
N ILE A 312 4.11 4.23 -27.10
CA ILE A 312 5.41 3.71 -26.66
C ILE A 312 6.46 4.16 -27.65
N ARG A 313 7.49 4.85 -27.15
CA ARG A 313 8.57 5.42 -27.95
C ARG A 313 9.90 4.79 -27.55
N THR A 314 10.75 4.55 -28.54
CA THR A 314 12.17 4.29 -28.34
C THR A 314 12.83 5.52 -27.73
N LEU A 315 13.64 5.32 -26.69
CA LEU A 315 14.39 6.39 -26.03
C LEU A 315 15.88 6.32 -26.37
N ASN A 316 16.55 7.47 -26.39
CA ASN A 316 18.00 7.56 -26.50
C ASN A 316 18.59 7.56 -25.08
N VAL A 317 19.22 6.45 -24.66
CA VAL A 317 19.78 6.31 -23.31
C VAL A 317 21.22 5.86 -23.42
N HIS A 318 22.15 6.69 -22.91
CA HIS A 318 23.59 6.39 -22.93
C HIS A 318 24.10 5.94 -24.32
N GLY A 319 23.72 6.69 -25.36
CA GLY A 319 24.08 6.40 -26.75
C GLY A 319 23.35 5.21 -27.40
N GLN A 320 22.45 4.54 -26.69
CA GLN A 320 21.70 3.37 -27.16
C GLN A 320 20.24 3.72 -27.43
N GLN A 321 19.63 3.03 -28.40
CA GLN A 321 18.18 3.02 -28.61
C GLN A 321 17.59 1.98 -27.65
N VAL A 322 16.79 2.41 -26.69
CA VAL A 322 16.12 1.53 -25.72
C VAL A 322 14.63 1.47 -26.05
N ASP A 323 14.15 0.26 -26.33
CA ASP A 323 12.74 -0.02 -26.58
C ASP A 323 12.10 -0.72 -25.36
N THR A 324 10.81 -0.47 -25.17
CA THR A 324 10.01 -1.03 -24.07
C THR A 324 8.85 -1.87 -24.60
N ILE A 325 8.61 -3.03 -23.99
CA ILE A 325 7.45 -3.89 -24.21
C ILE A 325 6.51 -3.75 -23.02
N GLY A 326 5.30 -3.28 -23.28
CA GLY A 326 4.28 -3.12 -22.25
C GLY A 326 3.42 -4.37 -22.08
N ILE A 327 3.28 -4.86 -20.84
CA ILE A 327 2.63 -6.15 -20.55
C ILE A 327 1.54 -5.96 -19.48
N PRO A 328 0.26 -5.78 -19.86
CA PRO A 328 -0.82 -5.71 -18.89
C PRO A 328 -1.08 -7.06 -18.19
N ILE A 329 -1.52 -7.00 -16.93
CA ILE A 329 -1.53 -8.14 -16.00
C ILE A 329 -2.85 -8.91 -15.88
N HIS A 330 -3.80 -8.76 -16.82
CA HIS A 330 -5.21 -9.06 -16.50
C HIS A 330 -5.73 -10.44 -16.93
N TRP A 331 -4.94 -11.21 -17.67
CA TRP A 331 -5.36 -12.50 -18.22
C TRP A 331 -4.67 -13.68 -17.53
N GLY A 332 -5.22 -14.86 -17.73
CA GLY A 332 -4.73 -16.12 -17.18
C GLY A 332 -5.53 -17.30 -17.70
N TYR A 333 -5.51 -18.40 -16.96
CA TYR A 333 -6.11 -19.67 -17.39
C TYR A 333 -7.55 -19.90 -16.90
N GLU A 334 -8.01 -19.12 -15.90
CA GLU A 334 -9.37 -19.16 -15.36
C GLU A 334 -10.14 -17.86 -15.66
N GLY A 335 -11.46 -17.94 -15.85
CA GLY A 335 -12.33 -16.77 -16.08
C GLY A 335 -13.18 -16.89 -17.34
N VAL A 336 -13.93 -15.83 -17.65
CA VAL A 336 -14.84 -15.74 -18.81
C VAL A 336 -14.27 -14.88 -19.95
N ALA A 337 -13.17 -14.17 -19.73
CA ALA A 337 -12.35 -13.59 -20.81
C ALA A 337 -11.62 -14.70 -21.59
N LYS A 338 -11.04 -14.37 -22.75
CA LYS A 338 -10.23 -15.35 -23.49
C LYS A 338 -9.04 -15.79 -22.64
N LYS A 339 -8.76 -17.10 -22.65
CA LYS A 339 -7.61 -17.67 -21.95
C LYS A 339 -6.32 -17.01 -22.45
N GLY A 340 -5.44 -16.72 -21.51
CA GLY A 340 -4.13 -16.14 -21.75
C GLY A 340 -3.11 -16.67 -20.76
N PHE A 341 -2.03 -15.93 -20.61
CA PHE A 341 -0.89 -16.25 -19.78
C PHE A 341 -0.78 -15.30 -18.60
N ILE A 342 -0.27 -15.80 -17.48
CA ILE A 342 0.08 -14.97 -16.33
C ILE A 342 1.31 -14.12 -16.70
N ALA A 343 1.18 -12.80 -16.62
CA ALA A 343 2.27 -11.86 -16.94
C ALA A 343 3.53 -12.10 -16.07
N ASN A 344 3.35 -12.50 -14.81
CA ASN A 344 4.45 -12.81 -13.88
C ASN A 344 5.29 -14.04 -14.29
N THR A 345 4.92 -14.77 -15.34
CA THR A 345 5.84 -15.73 -15.99
C THR A 345 7.14 -15.06 -16.47
N LEU A 346 7.12 -13.74 -16.69
CA LEU A 346 8.25 -12.99 -17.22
C LEU A 346 9.09 -12.27 -16.16
N THR A 347 8.51 -11.97 -14.99
CA THR A 347 9.09 -11.03 -14.03
C THR A 347 10.20 -11.66 -13.18
N PRO A 348 11.23 -10.89 -12.78
CA PRO A 348 12.33 -11.41 -11.97
C PRO A 348 11.90 -11.62 -10.50
N PHE A 349 12.59 -12.53 -9.81
CA PHE A 349 12.44 -12.80 -8.37
C PHE A 349 13.49 -12.03 -7.56
N VAL A 350 13.47 -10.71 -7.68
CA VAL A 350 14.30 -9.77 -6.92
C VAL A 350 13.45 -8.58 -6.54
N GLY A 351 13.75 -7.92 -5.42
CA GLY A 351 12.93 -6.82 -4.91
C GLY A 351 13.73 -5.74 -4.20
N ASP A 352 12.98 -4.72 -3.77
CA ASP A 352 13.47 -3.58 -3.00
C ASP A 352 14.29 -4.00 -1.76
N ALA A 353 15.37 -3.27 -1.48
CA ALA A 353 16.29 -3.57 -0.39
C ALA A 353 15.62 -3.52 0.99
N ASN A 354 14.59 -2.68 1.15
CA ASN A 354 13.92 -2.46 2.43
C ASN A 354 12.77 -3.45 2.68
N THR A 355 11.90 -3.60 1.69
CA THR A 355 10.60 -4.29 1.82
C THR A 355 10.54 -5.62 1.09
N GLN A 356 11.54 -5.90 0.24
CA GLN A 356 11.55 -7.05 -0.67
C GLN A 356 10.40 -7.01 -1.69
N THR A 357 9.80 -5.84 -1.92
CA THR A 357 8.76 -5.64 -2.94
C THR A 357 9.35 -5.92 -4.33
N PRO A 358 8.79 -6.85 -5.12
CA PRO A 358 9.44 -7.30 -6.36
C PRO A 358 9.57 -6.25 -7.47
N GLU A 359 10.64 -6.37 -8.26
CA GLU A 359 11.00 -5.50 -9.40
C GLU A 359 10.15 -5.82 -10.66
N PHE A 360 8.84 -5.59 -10.59
CA PHE A 360 7.91 -5.92 -11.68
C PHE A 360 7.78 -4.83 -12.76
N LYS A 361 8.51 -3.72 -12.62
CA LYS A 361 8.33 -2.51 -13.44
C LYS A 361 9.47 -2.23 -14.41
N ALA A 362 10.63 -2.84 -14.23
CA ALA A 362 11.76 -2.76 -15.14
C ALA A 362 12.53 -4.08 -15.09
N PHE A 363 12.50 -4.83 -16.19
CA PHE A 363 13.24 -6.08 -16.36
C PHE A 363 13.53 -6.27 -17.85
N LEU A 364 14.17 -7.38 -18.25
CA LEU A 364 14.49 -7.61 -19.66
C LEU A 364 13.62 -8.69 -20.30
N VAL A 365 13.21 -8.42 -21.54
CA VAL A 365 12.48 -9.34 -22.40
C VAL A 365 13.00 -9.32 -23.83
N ASN A 366 12.61 -10.35 -24.58
CA ASN A 366 12.64 -10.38 -26.03
C ASN A 366 11.21 -10.51 -26.58
N VAL A 367 11.01 -10.16 -27.85
CA VAL A 367 9.74 -10.34 -28.55
C VAL A 367 9.98 -10.85 -29.97
N GLU A 368 9.20 -11.86 -30.37
CA GLU A 368 9.24 -12.47 -31.69
C GLU A 368 7.83 -12.71 -32.24
N LYS A 369 7.67 -12.67 -33.56
CA LYS A 369 6.43 -13.04 -34.23
C LYS A 369 6.21 -14.56 -34.13
N VAL A 370 4.96 -14.99 -33.90
CA VAL A 370 4.58 -16.42 -33.80
C VAL A 370 4.19 -16.98 -35.16
#